data_AF-A0A920FWG4-F1
#
_entry.id   AF-A0A920FWG4-F1
#
_cell.length_a   1.000
_cell.length_b   1.000
_cell.length_c   1.000
_cell.angle_alpha   90.00
_cell.angle_beta   90.00
_cell.angle_gamma   90.00
#
_symmetry.space_group_name_H-M   'P 1'
#
loop_
_entity.id
_entity.type
_entity.pdbx_description
1 polymer ?
#
loop_
_entity_poly.entity_id
_entity_poly.type
_entity_poly.pdbx_seq_one_letter_code
_entity_poly.pdbx_strand_id
1 'polypeptide(L)' 'MCFGVLLYAGVGIVSIFLNGNYLDYNVLASERSSGQHIGIILVELGVGITVATVMIALYHSFASFRIKDD' A
#
# COMPACT_ATOMS: atom_id res chain seq x y z
N MET A 1 -1.44 -3.15 -8.60
CA MET A 1 -1.11 -4.19 -7.59
C MET A 1 0.26 -3.91 -6.97
N CYS A 2 1.37 -4.09 -7.70
CA CYS A 2 2.73 -3.98 -7.13
C CYS A 2 3.05 -2.61 -6.56
N PHE A 3 2.55 -1.53 -7.16
CA PHE A 3 2.82 -0.17 -6.68
C PHE A 3 2.39 0.08 -5.24
N GLY A 4 1.20 -0.40 -4.84
CA GLY A 4 0.72 -0.22 -3.46
C GLY A 4 1.55 -1.01 -2.44
N VAL A 5 2.00 -2.21 -2.81
CA VAL A 5 2.94 -3.02 -2.01
C VAL A 5 4.30 -2.34 -1.88
N LEU A 6 4.82 -1.79 -2.99
CA LEU A 6 6.08 -1.04 -2.98
C LEU A 6 5.98 0.22 -2.13
N LEU A 7 4.83 0.89 -2.12
CA LEU A 7 4.60 2.05 -1.27
C LEU A 7 4.61 1.64 0.21
N TYR A 8 3.87 0.60 0.59
CA TYR A 8 3.88 0.05 1.95
C TYR A 8 5.29 -0.35 2.42
N ALA A 9 6.00 -1.13 1.59
CA ALA A 9 7.36 -1.57 1.88
C ALA A 9 8.34 -0.38 1.93
N GLY A 10 8.18 0.58 1.03
CA GLY A 10 8.99 1.79 0.97
C GLY A 10 8.88 2.64 2.22
N VAL A 11 7.67 2.85 2.75
CA VAL A 11 7.44 3.57 4.01
C VAL A 11 8.19 2.89 5.16
N GLY A 12 8.10 1.56 5.26
CA GLY A 12 8.79 0.82 6.32
C GLY A 12 10.32 0.83 6.18
N ILE A 13 10.84 0.78 4.95
CA ILE A 13 12.28 0.91 4.68
C ILE A 13 12.77 2.31 5.06
N VAL A 14 12.03 3.37 4.73
CA VAL A 14 12.36 4.75 5.11
C VAL A 14 12.40 4.90 6.64
N SER A 15 11.45 4.32 7.38
CA SER A 15 11.50 4.30 8.85
C SER A 15 12.79 3.70 9.39
N ILE A 16 13.26 2.59 8.81
CA ILE A 16 14.51 1.93 9.21
C ILE A 16 15.73 2.84 8.93
N PHE A 17 15.78 3.49 7.77
CA PHE A 17 16.85 4.45 7.44
C PHE A 17 16.90 5.65 8.40
N LEU A 18 15.75 6.03 8.97
CA LEU A 18 15.62 7.08 9.97
C LEU A 18 15.84 6.58 11.41
N ASN A 19 16.47 5.41 11.59
CA ASN A 19 16.75 4.75 12.88
C ASN A 19 15.49 4.37 13.68
N GLY A 20 14.34 4.27 13.04
CA GLY A 20 13.13 3.70 13.61
C GLY A 20 13.02 2.19 13.37
N ASN A 21 12.04 1.56 14.01
CA ASN A 21 11.63 0.21 13.64
C ASN A 21 10.89 0.21 12.28
N TYR A 22 10.70 -0.97 11.68
CA TYR A 22 9.87 -1.09 10.47
C TYR A 22 8.45 -0.56 10.75
N LEU A 23 8.00 0.40 9.93
CA LEU A 23 6.74 1.14 10.11
C LEU A 23 6.65 1.94 11.42
N ASP A 24 7.78 2.31 12.01
CA ASP A 24 7.79 3.35 13.03
C ASP A 24 7.55 4.70 12.35
N TYR A 25 6.34 5.24 12.50
CA TYR A 25 5.96 6.51 11.90
C TYR A 25 6.45 7.72 12.71
N ASN A 26 6.93 7.53 13.94
CA ASN A 26 7.39 8.65 14.77
C ASN A 26 8.60 9.36 14.18
N VAL A 27 9.41 8.65 13.38
CA VAL A 27 10.65 9.17 12.80
C VAL A 27 10.45 9.84 11.44
N LEU A 28 9.25 9.77 10.86
CA LEU A 28 8.95 10.31 9.52
C LEU A 28 8.84 11.84 9.47
N ALA A 29 8.71 12.50 10.63
CA ALA A 29 8.66 13.96 10.73
C ALA A 29 9.35 14.42 12.01
N SER A 30 9.64 15.72 12.08
CA SER A 30 10.25 16.36 13.26
C SER A 30 9.37 16.22 14.51
N GLU A 31 8.05 16.28 14.31
CA GLU A 31 7.03 16.10 15.35
C GLU A 31 6.41 14.71 15.25
N ARG A 32 6.39 13.97 16.36
CA ARG A 32 5.90 12.58 16.39
C ARG A 32 4.46 12.46 15.88
N SER A 33 3.60 13.39 16.28
CA SER A 33 2.20 13.42 15.84
C SER A 33 2.07 13.53 14.33
N SER A 34 2.83 14.44 13.71
CA SER A 34 2.80 14.62 12.25
C SER A 34 3.36 13.39 11.52
N GLY A 35 4.41 12.76 12.06
CA GLY A 35 4.99 11.55 11.50
C GLY A 35 3.98 10.39 11.47
N GLN A 36 3.25 10.19 12.57
CA GLN A 36 2.16 9.20 12.67
C GLN A 36 1.07 9.42 11.63
N HIS A 37 0.59 10.66 11.48
CA HIS A 37 -0.43 10.97 10.49
C HIS A 37 0.04 10.67 9.05
N ILE A 38 1.26 11.08 8.71
CA ILE A 38 1.83 10.84 7.38
C ILE A 38 2.01 9.34 7.13
N GLY A 39 2.57 8.61 8.08
CA GLY A 39 2.83 7.18 7.95
C GLY A 39 1.55 6.37 7.76
N ILE A 40 0.51 6.64 8.56
CA ILE A 40 -0.78 5.97 8.45
C ILE A 40 -1.43 6.26 7.09
N ILE A 41 -1.50 7.52 6.67
CA ILE A 41 -2.12 7.90 5.39
C ILE A 41 -1.41 7.23 4.21
N LEU A 42 -0.07 7.18 4.22
CA LEU A 42 0.69 6.52 3.16
C LEU A 42 0.39 5.01 3.11
N VAL A 43 0.37 4.33 4.25
CA VAL A 43 0.06 2.90 4.31
C VAL A 43 -1.38 2.62 3.89
N GLU A 44 -2.35 3.38 4.37
CA GLU A 44 -3.75 3.27 3.96
C GLU A 44 -3.92 3.48 2.45
N LEU A 45 -3.23 4.46 1.88
CA LEU A 45 -3.22 4.71 0.43
C LEU A 45 -2.62 3.51 -0.33
N GLY A 46 -1.49 2.97 0.13
CA GLY A 46 -0.84 1.81 -0.50
C GLY A 46 -1.71 0.55 -0.47
N VAL A 47 -2.34 0.27 0.66
CA VAL A 47 -3.29 -0.84 0.80
C VAL A 47 -4.52 -0.61 -0.08
N GLY A 48 -5.09 0.61 -0.06
CA GLY A 48 -6.24 0.98 -0.87
C GLY A 48 -6.02 0.80 -2.37
N ILE A 49 -4.88 1.26 -2.89
CA ILE A 49 -4.49 1.06 -4.31
C ILE A 49 -4.39 -0.42 -4.64
N THR A 50 -3.78 -1.22 -3.77
CA THR A 50 -3.62 -2.66 -3.98
C THR A 50 -4.97 -3.34 -4.05
N VAL A 51 -5.82 -3.14 -3.05
CA VAL A 51 -7.16 -3.74 -2.98
C VAL A 51 -8.01 -3.29 -4.17
N ALA A 52 -8.04 -2.00 -4.49
CA ALA A 52 -8.79 -1.48 -5.64
C ALA A 52 -8.35 -2.13 -6.95
N THR A 53 -7.04 -2.26 -7.19
CA THR A 53 -6.54 -2.90 -8.41
C THR A 53 -6.90 -4.39 -8.46
N VAL A 54 -6.84 -5.09 -7.32
CA VAL A 54 -7.22 -6.51 -7.25
C VAL A 54 -8.70 -6.69 -7.56
N MET A 55 -9.57 -5.84 -7.01
CA MET A 55 -11.01 -5.90 -7.30
C MET A 55 -11.30 -5.69 -8.80
N ILE A 56 -10.63 -4.72 -9.44
CA ILE A 56 -10.76 -4.48 -10.88
C ILE A 56 -10.28 -5.69 -11.68
N ALA A 57 -9.13 -6.28 -11.33
CA ALA A 57 -8.59 -7.44 -12.01
C ALA A 57 -9.52 -8.67 -11.89
N LEU A 58 -10.09 -8.90 -10.71
CA LEU A 58 -11.09 -9.94 -10.50
C LEU A 58 -12.31 -9.71 -11.37
N TYR A 59 -12.85 -8.49 -11.38
CA TYR A 59 -13.98 -8.14 -12.24
C TYR A 59 -13.69 -8.45 -13.71
N HIS A 60 -12.54 -8.03 -14.25
CA HIS A 60 -12.15 -8.33 -15.62
C HIS A 60 -11.97 -9.83 -15.87
N SER A 61 -11.40 -10.57 -14.93
CA SER A 61 -11.20 -12.02 -15.05
C SER A 61 -12.53 -12.78 -15.14
N PHE A 62 -13.54 -12.37 -14.37
CA PHE A 62 -14.87 -12.99 -14.42
C PHE A 62 -15.70 -12.50 -15.61
N ALA A 63 -15.65 -11.21 -15.93
CA ALA A 63 -16.38 -10.65 -17.06
C ALA A 63 -15.88 -11.16 -18.42
N SER A 64 -14.59 -11.51 -18.51
CA SER A 64 -13.99 -12.08 -19.74
C SER A 64 -14.19 -13.59 -19.87
N PHE A 65 -14.76 -14.25 -18.86
CA PHE A 65 -14.99 -15.68 -18.88
C PHE A 65 -16.14 -16.01 -19.84
N ARG A 66 -15.82 -16.36 -21.09
CA ARG A 66 -16.77 -16.99 -22.03
C ARG A 66 -16.57 -18.50 -22.02
N ILE A 67 -17.65 -19.23 -21.75
CA ILE A 67 -17.70 -20.66 -22.03
C ILE A 67 -17.76 -20.80 -23.56
N LYS A 68 -16.78 -21.50 -24.12
CA LYS A 68 -16.78 -21.90 -25.52
C LYS A 68 -17.65 -23.15 -25.59
N ASP A 69 -18.91 -23.00 -25.98
CA ASP A 69 -19.75 -24.13 -26.34
C ASP A 69 -19.22 -24.68 -27.68
N ASP A 70 -18.53 -25.83 -27.61
CA ASP A 70 -18.10 -26.64 -28.77
C ASP A 70 -19.19 -27.67 -29.13
#